data_AF-A0A9D4T8R0-F1
#
_entry.id   AF-A0A9D4T8R0-F1
#
_cell.length_a   1.000
_cell.length_b   1.000
_cell.length_c   1.000
_cell.angle_alpha   90.00
_cell.angle_beta   90.00
_cell.angle_gamma   90.00
#
_symmetry.space_group_name_H-M   'P 1'
#
loop_
_entity.id
_entity.type
_entity.pdbx_description
1 polymer ?
#
loop_
_entity_poly.entity_id
_entity_poly.type
_entity_poly.pdbx_seq_one_letter_code
_entity_poly.pdbx_strand_id
1 'polypeptide(L)'
;MATARKLAHLEFLEVVFLSSSSDDDDSEDEILLSLAIRPSDETPKVRDFVGEIVKLYTDIDFRKHFRVPRNVCDSLIADYESSQFYPKAERGRRPEKTPEEHVLSFLW
;
A
#
# COMPACT_ATOMS: atom_id res chain seq x y z
N MET A 1 -31.86 -0.91 3.54
CA MET A 1 -31.15 -0.12 4.56
C MET A 1 -29.90 0.48 3.92
N ALA A 2 -29.93 1.75 3.50
CA ALA A 2 -28.73 2.42 3.03
C ALA A 2 -27.78 2.59 4.22
N THR A 3 -26.57 2.03 4.11
CA THR A 3 -25.52 2.13 5.13
C THR A 3 -25.12 3.60 5.31
N ALA A 4 -24.86 4.04 6.55
CA ALA A 4 -24.57 5.43 6.91
C ALA A 4 -23.53 6.15 6.01
N ARG A 5 -22.58 5.39 5.44
CA ARG A 5 -21.59 5.88 4.47
C ARG A 5 -22.19 6.38 3.15
N LYS A 6 -23.24 5.70 2.67
CA LYS A 6 -23.94 6.08 1.44
C LYS A 6 -24.77 7.35 1.64
N LEU A 7 -25.30 7.55 2.85
CA LEU A 7 -26.00 8.78 3.22
C LEU A 7 -25.01 9.95 3.36
N ALA A 8 -23.88 9.76 4.05
CA ALA A 8 -22.85 10.79 4.17
C ALA A 8 -22.25 11.21 2.81
N HIS A 9 -22.09 10.26 1.88
CA HIS A 9 -21.62 10.56 0.53
C HIS A 9 -22.65 11.33 -0.29
N LEU A 10 -23.95 11.07 -0.11
CA LEU A 10 -25.01 11.78 -0.81
C LEU A 10 -25.22 13.20 -0.25
N GLU A 11 -25.22 13.36 1.08
CA GLU A 11 -25.27 14.69 1.71
C GLU A 11 -24.05 15.55 1.32
N PHE A 12 -22.86 14.95 1.24
CA PHE A 12 -21.65 15.66 0.83
C PHE A 12 -21.70 16.10 -0.64
N LEU A 13 -22.27 15.27 -1.53
CA LEU A 13 -22.46 15.61 -2.95
C LEU A 13 -23.49 16.73 -3.15
N GLU A 14 -24.55 16.74 -2.35
CA GLU A 14 -25.58 17.78 -2.37
C GLU A 14 -25.01 19.15 -1.97
N VAL A 15 -24.16 19.18 -0.93
CA VAL A 15 -23.46 20.39 -0.48
C VAL A 15 -22.51 20.95 -1.55
N VAL A 16 -21.82 20.07 -2.27
CA VAL A 16 -20.91 20.47 -3.37
C VAL A 16 -21.69 21.01 -4.56
N PHE A 17 -22.81 20.38 -4.94
CA PHE A 17 -23.64 20.83 -6.05
C PHE A 17 -24.32 22.18 -5.77
N LEU A 18 -24.82 22.40 -4.55
CA LEU A 18 -25.39 23.69 -4.13
C LEU A 18 -24.34 24.80 -4.04
N SER A 19 -23.10 24.49 -3.65
CA SER A 19 -22.01 25.48 -3.60
C SER A 19 -21.51 25.89 -4.99
N SER A 20 -21.58 24.98 -5.97
CA SER A 20 -21.21 25.26 -7.37
C SER A 20 -22.21 26.16 -8.11
N SER A 21 -23.40 26.42 -7.54
CA SER A 21 -24.43 27.27 -8.13
C SER A 21 -24.38 28.73 -7.67
N SER A 22 -23.40 29.10 -6.84
CA SER A 22 -23.18 30.49 -6.38
C SER A 22 -21.96 31.07 -7.09
N ASP A 23 -22.24 31.81 -8.16
CA ASP A 23 -21.37 32.64 -9.02
C ASP A 23 -20.17 33.30 -8.28
N ASP A 24 -18.93 32.80 -8.52
CA ASP A 24 -17.66 33.55 -8.49
C ASP A 24 -16.52 32.69 -9.10
N ASP A 25 -16.06 33.09 -10.29
CA ASP A 25 -15.31 32.36 -11.34
C ASP A 25 -13.79 32.14 -11.08
N ASP A 26 -13.33 32.21 -9.83
CA ASP A 26 -11.89 32.04 -9.47
C ASP A 26 -11.64 30.89 -8.47
N SER A 27 -12.70 30.21 -8.00
CA SER A 27 -12.61 29.23 -6.90
C SER A 27 -12.58 27.76 -7.36
N GLU A 28 -12.94 27.50 -8.62
CA GLU A 28 -13.18 26.13 -9.12
C GLU A 28 -11.89 25.31 -9.17
N ASP A 29 -10.79 25.95 -9.57
CA ASP A 29 -9.46 25.35 -9.67
C ASP A 29 -8.91 24.98 -8.29
N GLU A 30 -9.12 25.80 -7.25
CA GLU A 30 -8.68 25.52 -5.89
C GLU A 30 -9.47 24.35 -5.26
N ILE A 31 -10.75 24.23 -5.59
CA ILE A 31 -11.60 23.12 -5.15
C ILE A 31 -11.18 21.82 -5.84
N LEU A 32 -10.89 21.84 -7.14
CA LEU A 32 -10.36 20.70 -7.88
C LEU A 32 -8.98 20.27 -7.36
N LEU A 33 -8.10 21.22 -7.07
CA LEU A 33 -6.78 20.95 -6.50
C LEU A 33 -6.89 20.32 -5.11
N SER A 34 -7.77 20.85 -4.24
CA SER A 34 -8.01 20.28 -2.92
C SER A 34 -8.71 18.91 -2.96
N LEU A 35 -9.48 18.61 -4.01
CA LEU A 35 -9.99 17.26 -4.28
C LEU A 35 -8.90 16.31 -4.80
N ALA A 36 -7.99 16.79 -5.64
CA ALA A 36 -6.88 16.03 -6.21
C ALA A 36 -5.74 15.75 -5.22
N ILE A 37 -5.57 16.62 -4.20
CA ILE A 37 -4.61 16.46 -3.11
C ILE A 37 -5.12 15.47 -2.04
N ARG A 38 -6.39 15.03 -2.10
CA ARG A 38 -6.85 13.94 -1.23
C ARG A 38 -5.92 12.75 -1.47
N PRO A 39 -5.25 12.23 -0.42
CA PRO A 39 -4.43 11.05 -0.59
C PRO A 39 -5.36 10.00 -1.20
N SER A 40 -5.01 9.45 -2.37
CA SER A 40 -5.67 8.25 -2.81
C SER A 40 -5.43 7.25 -1.68
N ASP A 41 -6.52 6.86 -1.02
CA ASP A 41 -6.50 5.67 -0.19
C ASP A 41 -6.36 4.51 -1.17
N GLU A 42 -5.14 4.31 -1.71
CA GLU A 42 -4.72 3.07 -2.34
C GLU A 42 -4.76 2.04 -1.23
N THR A 43 -5.96 1.53 -0.96
CA THR A 43 -6.14 0.40 -0.07
C THR A 43 -5.43 -0.76 -0.75
N PRO A 44 -4.31 -1.26 -0.18
CA PRO A 44 -3.61 -2.36 -0.80
C PRO A 44 -4.57 -3.54 -0.87
N LYS A 45 -4.64 -4.19 -2.04
CA LYS A 45 -5.54 -5.33 -2.29
C LYS A 45 -5.27 -6.48 -1.30
N VAL A 46 -4.06 -6.57 -0.79
CA VAL A 46 -3.63 -7.47 0.28
C VAL A 46 -2.79 -6.66 1.27
N ARG A 47 -3.21 -6.63 2.53
CA ARG A 47 -2.38 -6.12 3.63
C ARG A 47 -1.41 -7.23 4.05
N ASP A 48 -0.16 -6.86 4.36
CA ASP A 48 0.87 -7.73 4.91
C ASP A 48 1.06 -9.07 4.18
N PHE A 49 1.19 -9.03 2.86
CA PHE A 49 1.36 -10.22 2.01
C PHE A 49 2.47 -11.17 2.51
N VAL A 50 3.64 -10.61 2.85
CA VAL A 50 4.77 -11.40 3.36
C VAL A 50 4.45 -12.00 4.73
N GLY A 51 3.90 -11.19 5.63
CA GLY A 51 3.61 -11.60 7.01
C GLY A 51 2.48 -12.61 7.14
N GLU A 52 1.44 -12.52 6.31
CA GLU A 52 0.20 -13.29 6.43
C GLU A 52 0.04 -14.36 5.36
N ILE A 53 0.38 -14.07 4.10
CA ILE A 53 0.13 -15.00 2.98
C ILE A 53 1.31 -15.93 2.75
N VAL A 54 2.52 -15.38 2.65
CA VAL A 54 3.73 -16.18 2.33
C VAL A 54 4.01 -17.22 3.41
N LYS A 55 3.69 -16.93 4.69
CA LYS A 55 3.85 -17.90 5.78
C LYS A 55 2.91 -19.11 5.68
N LEU A 56 1.78 -18.97 5.01
CA LEU A 56 0.81 -20.05 4.82
C LEU A 56 1.13 -20.93 3.61
N TYR A 57 2.10 -20.56 2.78
CA TYR A 57 2.49 -21.36 1.62
C TYR A 57 3.19 -22.65 2.05
N THR A 58 2.68 -23.76 1.50
CA THR A 58 3.41 -25.03 1.45
C THR A 58 4.72 -24.84 0.67
N ASP A 59 5.71 -25.72 0.88
CA ASP A 59 6.98 -25.63 0.14
C ASP A 59 6.79 -25.72 -1.38
N ILE A 60 5.77 -26.47 -1.82
CA ILE A 60 5.40 -26.60 -3.23
C ILE A 60 4.88 -25.26 -3.75
N ASP A 61 3.98 -24.61 -3.02
CA ASP A 61 3.41 -23.33 -3.44
C ASP A 61 4.43 -22.21 -3.35
N PHE A 62 5.26 -22.20 -2.31
CA PHE A 62 6.37 -21.27 -2.17
C PHE A 62 7.29 -21.35 -3.39
N ARG A 63 7.70 -22.57 -3.78
CA ARG A 63 8.57 -22.78 -4.94
C ARG A 63 7.91 -22.38 -6.25
N LYS A 64 6.58 -22.50 -6.39
CA LYS A 64 5.87 -22.03 -7.59
C LYS A 64 5.89 -20.50 -7.72
N HIS A 65 5.77 -19.78 -6.61
CA HIS A 65 5.76 -18.31 -6.60
C HIS A 65 7.16 -17.72 -6.72
N PHE A 66 8.11 -18.19 -5.90
CA PHE A 66 9.45 -17.58 -5.79
C PHE A 66 10.54 -18.33 -6.56
N ARG A 67 10.19 -19.45 -7.21
CA ARG A 67 11.09 -20.29 -8.04
C ARG A 67 12.31 -20.86 -7.31
N VAL A 68 12.40 -20.68 -6.01
CA VAL A 68 13.50 -21.12 -5.14
C VAL A 68 12.93 -21.92 -3.96
N PRO A 69 13.64 -22.96 -3.46
CA PRO A 69 13.24 -23.66 -2.23
C PRO A 69 13.20 -22.73 -1.02
N ARG A 70 12.26 -22.94 -0.09
CA ARG A 70 12.10 -22.08 1.11
C ARG A 70 13.38 -21.99 1.95
N ASN A 71 14.02 -23.12 2.24
CA ASN A 71 15.28 -23.16 2.99
C ASN A 71 16.42 -22.36 2.35
N VAL A 72 16.49 -22.35 1.02
CA VAL A 72 17.49 -21.55 0.28
C VAL A 72 17.13 -20.07 0.37
N CYS A 73 15.85 -19.73 0.28
CA CYS A 73 15.37 -18.35 0.49
C CYS A 73 15.71 -17.85 1.91
N ASP A 74 15.48 -18.67 2.94
CA ASP A 74 15.80 -18.32 4.33
C ASP A 74 17.31 -18.07 4.51
N SER A 75 18.14 -18.87 3.84
CA SER A 75 19.60 -18.68 3.83
C SER A 75 20.00 -17.38 3.14
N LEU A 76 19.38 -17.06 1.99
CA LEU A 76 19.61 -15.80 1.27
C LEU A 76 19.20 -14.57 2.10
N ILE A 77 18.11 -14.66 2.86
CA ILE A 77 17.66 -13.59 3.75
C ILE A 77 18.70 -13.33 4.85
N ALA A 78 19.19 -14.39 5.49
CA ALA A 78 20.22 -14.27 6.52
C ALA A 78 21.54 -13.69 5.97
N ASP A 79 21.99 -14.17 4.81
CA ASP A 79 23.17 -13.65 4.14
C ASP A 79 23.00 -12.17 3.78
N TYR A 80 21.82 -11.79 3.27
CA TYR A 80 21.50 -10.42 2.92
C TYR A 80 21.47 -9.50 4.15
N GLU A 81 20.82 -9.90 5.23
CA GLU A 81 20.76 -9.16 6.49
C GLU A 81 22.16 -8.89 7.08
N SER A 82 23.06 -9.88 6.98
CA SER A 82 24.44 -9.75 7.44
C SER A 82 25.30 -8.87 6.54
N SER A 83 24.89 -8.67 5.29
CA SER A 83 25.65 -7.99 4.26
C SER A 83 25.74 -6.48 4.48
N GLN A 84 26.78 -5.88 3.89
CA GLN A 84 26.94 -4.43 3.81
C GLN A 84 25.87 -3.74 2.94
N PHE A 85 25.14 -4.51 2.13
CA PHE A 85 24.12 -4.00 1.22
C PHE A 85 22.74 -3.83 1.88
N TYR A 86 22.51 -4.45 3.04
CA TYR A 86 21.29 -4.23 3.79
C TYR A 86 21.37 -2.87 4.51
N PRO A 87 20.47 -1.93 4.24
CA PRO A 87 20.44 -0.67 4.97
C PRO A 87 20.06 -0.96 6.42
N LYS A 88 20.96 -0.61 7.34
CA LYS A 88 20.77 -0.79 8.81
C LYS A 88 20.27 0.48 9.49
N ALA A 89 19.88 1.48 8.72
CA ALA A 89 19.64 2.83 9.21
C ALA A 89 18.37 3.39 8.59
N GLU A 90 17.41 3.73 9.46
CA GLU A 90 16.17 4.39 9.08
C GLU A 90 16.46 5.70 8.33
N ARG A 91 16.35 5.68 7.01
CA ARG A 91 16.38 6.88 6.17
C ARG A 91 14.96 7.23 5.73
N GLY A 92 14.37 8.23 6.37
CA GLY A 92 13.12 8.85 5.94
C GLY A 92 11.99 8.76 6.96
N ARG A 93 10.75 9.00 6.51
CA ARG A 93 9.53 8.93 7.34
C ARG A 93 8.78 7.59 7.23
N ARG A 94 9.21 6.69 6.35
CA ARG A 94 8.55 5.40 6.13
C ARG A 94 9.27 4.31 6.93
N PRO A 95 8.55 3.32 7.47
CA PRO A 95 9.20 2.18 8.11
C PRO A 95 10.11 1.48 7.12
N GLU A 96 11.30 1.08 7.60
CA GLU A 96 12.26 0.34 6.80
C GLU A 96 11.72 -1.07 6.56
N LYS A 97 11.87 -1.55 5.32
CA LYS A 97 11.43 -2.89 4.94
C LYS A 97 12.36 -3.93 5.55
N THR A 98 11.79 -5.08 5.90
CA THR A 98 12.57 -6.19 6.45
C THR A 98 13.47 -6.81 5.38
N PRO A 99 14.57 -7.49 5.74
CA PRO A 99 15.41 -8.18 4.77
C PRO A 99 14.61 -9.26 4.01
N GLU A 100 13.63 -9.89 4.67
CA GLU A 100 12.69 -10.82 4.06
C GLU A 100 11.88 -10.16 2.93
N GLU A 101 11.31 -8.98 3.17
CA GLU A 101 10.56 -8.25 2.15
C GLU A 101 11.41 -7.86 0.94
N HIS A 102 12.67 -7.46 1.18
CA HIS A 102 13.61 -7.15 0.10
C HIS A 102 13.85 -8.36 -0.79
N VAL A 103 14.24 -9.50 -0.19
CA VAL A 103 14.57 -10.72 -0.93
C VAL A 103 13.34 -11.29 -1.64
N LEU A 104 12.20 -11.37 -0.96
CA LEU A 104 10.98 -11.92 -1.57
C LEU A 104 10.46 -11.03 -2.71
N SER A 105 10.56 -9.71 -2.60
CA SER A 105 10.18 -8.81 -3.69
C SER A 105 11.09 -8.92 -4.92
N PHE A 106 12.34 -9.35 -4.74
CA PHE A 106 13.27 -9.62 -5.83
C PHE A 106 13.01 -10.98 -6.50
N LEU A 107 12.52 -11.97 -5.74
CA LEU A 107 12.29 -13.33 -6.23
C LEU A 107 10.91 -13.54 -6.88
N TRP A 108 9.93 -12.67 -6.60
CA TRP A 108 8.56 -12.75 -7.11
C TRP A 108 8.44 -12.24 -8.55
#